data_AF-C7Q935-F1
#
_entry.id   AF-C7Q935-F1
#
_cell.length_a   1.000
_cell.length_b   1.000
_cell.length_c   1.000
_cell.angle_alpha   90.00
_cell.angle_beta   90.00
_cell.angle_gamma   90.00
#
_symmetry.space_group_name_H-M   'P 1'
#
loop_
_entity.id
_entity.type
_entity.pdbx_description
1 polymer ?
#
loop_
_entity_poly.entity_id
_entity_poly.type
_entity_poly.pdbx_seq_one_letter_code
_entity_poly.pdbx_strand_id
1 'polypeptide(L)'
;MWTWDEDEPRIRPDRGYFERSHVNDSFPARGAVESQATFAEIINAVLATDLELRHVAEYAEPFWRPGGVTAAAWQGQLPNAFALVAQRRGASARL
;
A
#
# COMPACT_ATOMS: atom_id res chain seq x y z
N MET A 1 2.19 8.64 -2.13
CA MET A 1 1.48 8.33 -3.39
C MET A 1 2.37 8.70 -4.57
N TRP A 2 2.49 7.82 -5.57
CA TRP A 2 3.21 8.11 -6.82
C TRP A 2 2.48 9.18 -7.65
N THR A 3 3.21 9.94 -8.46
CA THR A 3 2.62 10.83 -9.45
C THR A 3 1.97 10.02 -10.58
N TRP A 4 1.10 10.69 -11.33
CA TRP A 4 0.45 10.13 -12.52
C TRP A 4 1.22 10.44 -13.80
N ASP A 5 2.42 11.00 -13.68
CA ASP A 5 3.19 11.43 -14.84
C ASP A 5 3.62 10.22 -15.67
N GLU A 6 3.62 10.38 -16.99
CA GLU A 6 3.99 9.31 -17.93
C GLU A 6 5.49 9.23 -18.18
N ASP A 7 6.26 10.26 -17.79
CA ASP A 7 7.68 10.40 -18.06
C ASP A 7 8.55 9.53 -17.14
N GLU A 8 8.38 9.67 -15.82
CA GLU A 8 9.16 8.95 -14.83
C GLU A 8 8.40 8.74 -13.51
N PRO A 9 8.67 7.65 -12.79
CA PRO A 9 8.06 7.42 -11.49
C PRO A 9 8.58 8.38 -10.43
N ARG A 10 7.71 9.20 -9.85
CA ARG A 10 8.06 10.12 -8.75
C ARG A 10 7.08 10.03 -7.60
N ILE A 11 7.57 10.23 -6.38
CA ILE A 11 6.69 10.51 -5.24
C ILE A 11 6.16 11.93 -5.43
N ARG A 12 4.86 12.13 -5.23
CA ARG A 12 4.26 13.46 -5.25
C ARG A 12 4.94 14.39 -4.23
N PRO A 13 5.37 15.60 -4.61
CA PRO A 13 6.13 16.50 -3.73
C PRO A 13 5.27 17.06 -2.59
N ASP A 14 3.94 17.07 -2.76
CA ASP A 14 2.97 17.53 -1.77
C ASP A 14 2.50 16.41 -0.83
N ARG A 15 3.22 15.28 -0.78
CA ARG A 15 2.89 14.11 0.06
C ARG A 15 4.13 13.63 0.80
N GLY A 16 4.05 13.54 2.12
CA GLY A 16 5.15 13.06 2.95
C GLY A 16 5.12 11.55 3.16
N TYR A 17 6.27 10.88 3.11
CA TYR A 17 6.39 9.43 3.34
C TYR A 17 5.95 8.97 4.75
N PHE A 18 6.10 9.83 5.76
CA PHE A 18 5.71 9.55 7.15
C PHE A 18 4.40 10.21 7.58
N GLU A 19 3.67 10.85 6.66
CA GLU A 19 2.35 11.39 6.96
C GLU A 19 1.37 10.25 7.27
N ARG A 20 0.39 10.53 8.13
CA ARG A 20 -0.63 9.54 8.54
C ARG A 20 -1.80 9.46 7.57
N SER A 21 -2.05 10.52 6.82
CA SER A 21 -3.12 10.60 5.85
C SER A 21 -2.93 11.79 4.93
N HIS A 22 -3.57 11.75 3.78
CA HIS A 22 -3.70 12.90 2.90
C HIS A 22 -5.08 12.90 2.20
N VAL A 23 -5.51 14.06 1.74
CA VAL A 23 -6.65 14.16 0.82
C VAL A 23 -6.16 13.86 -0.58
N ASN A 24 -6.72 12.83 -1.22
CA ASN A 24 -6.52 12.59 -2.64
C ASN A 24 -7.59 13.36 -3.43
N ASP A 25 -7.23 14.58 -3.79
CA ASP A 25 -8.01 15.52 -4.60
C ASP A 25 -7.88 15.24 -6.11
N SER A 26 -7.04 14.28 -6.51
CA SER A 26 -6.89 13.90 -7.90
C SER A 26 -8.06 13.01 -8.37
N PHE A 27 -8.34 13.02 -9.66
CA PHE A 27 -9.19 12.00 -10.26
C PHE A 27 -8.49 10.64 -10.14
N PRO A 28 -9.18 9.54 -9.74
CA PRO A 28 -10.63 9.41 -9.51
C PRO A 28 -11.10 9.66 -8.07
N ALA A 29 -10.19 9.93 -7.13
CA ALA A 29 -10.45 9.92 -5.70
C ALA A 29 -11.37 11.05 -5.22
N ARG A 30 -11.46 12.17 -5.96
CA ARG A 30 -12.45 13.26 -5.73
C ARG A 30 -12.53 13.74 -4.28
N GLY A 31 -11.39 13.85 -3.60
CA GLY A 31 -11.30 14.30 -2.21
C GLY A 31 -11.40 13.19 -1.17
N ALA A 32 -11.25 11.92 -1.56
CA ALA A 32 -11.13 10.82 -0.62
C ALA A 32 -9.93 11.03 0.32
N VAL A 33 -10.07 10.63 1.59
CA VAL A 33 -8.96 10.64 2.54
C VAL A 33 -8.28 9.28 2.49
N GLU A 34 -7.02 9.28 2.09
CA GLU A 34 -6.17 8.09 2.08
C GLU A 34 -5.34 8.07 3.37
N SER A 35 -5.50 7.00 4.16
CA SER A 35 -4.64 6.75 5.31
C SER A 35 -3.36 6.06 4.86
N GLN A 36 -2.25 6.46 5.49
CA GLN A 36 -0.92 5.95 5.19
C GLN A 36 -0.29 5.34 6.44
N ALA A 37 0.35 4.21 6.24
CA ALA A 37 1.27 3.59 7.17
C ALA A 37 2.42 3.01 6.34
N THR A 38 3.63 3.06 6.89
CA THR A 38 4.77 2.36 6.32
C THR A 38 4.51 0.85 6.32
N PHE A 39 5.15 0.14 5.40
CA PHE A 39 5.02 -1.31 5.36
C PHE A 39 5.45 -1.97 6.67
N ALA A 40 6.52 -1.46 7.30
CA ALA A 40 6.97 -1.92 8.60
C ALA A 40 5.94 -1.69 9.72
N GLU A 41 5.24 -0.54 9.75
CA GLU A 41 4.16 -0.31 10.70
C GLU A 41 3.03 -1.34 10.54
N ILE A 42 2.64 -1.65 9.30
CA ILE A 42 1.59 -2.65 9.01
C ILE A 42 2.03 -4.05 9.46
N ILE A 43 3.26 -4.46 9.12
CA ILE A 43 3.82 -5.76 9.53
C ILE A 43 3.91 -5.85 11.06
N ASN A 44 4.43 -4.82 11.72
CA ASN A 44 4.54 -4.80 13.18
C ASN A 44 3.18 -4.78 13.87
N ALA A 45 2.18 -4.12 13.30
CA ALA A 45 0.82 -4.16 13.82
C ALA A 45 0.24 -5.58 13.78
N VAL A 46 0.51 -6.37 12.73
CA VAL A 46 0.11 -7.78 12.68
C VAL A 46 0.88 -8.60 13.72
N LEU A 47 2.20 -8.44 13.79
CA LEU A 47 3.06 -9.20 14.71
C LEU A 47 2.80 -8.91 16.20
N ALA A 48 2.30 -7.72 16.52
CA ALA A 48 1.93 -7.31 17.88
C ALA A 48 0.60 -7.92 18.37
N THR A 49 -0.07 -8.71 17.53
CA THR A 49 -1.34 -9.38 17.86
C THR A 49 -1.18 -10.90 17.94
N ASP A 50 -2.24 -11.62 18.30
CA ASP A 50 -2.28 -13.10 18.27
C ASP A 50 -2.34 -13.68 16.84
N LEU A 51 -1.82 -12.95 15.86
CA LEU A 51 -1.69 -13.39 14.48
C LEU A 51 -0.29 -13.94 14.22
N GLU A 52 -0.22 -14.89 13.31
CA GLU A 52 0.98 -15.39 12.68
C GLU A 52 0.95 -14.97 11.21
N LEU A 53 1.98 -14.26 10.78
CA LEU A 53 2.15 -13.87 9.39
C LEU A 53 2.51 -15.10 8.54
N ARG A 54 1.69 -15.43 7.54
CA ARG A 54 1.84 -16.65 6.72
C ARG A 54 2.39 -16.36 5.33
N HIS A 55 2.02 -15.21 4.76
CA HIS A 55 2.45 -14.82 3.43
C HIS A 55 2.47 -13.31 3.28
N VAL A 56 3.48 -12.83 2.55
CA VAL A 56 3.66 -11.46 2.13
C VAL A 56 4.12 -11.48 0.68
N ALA A 57 3.45 -10.73 -0.17
CA ALA A 57 3.86 -10.53 -1.56
C ALA A 57 3.61 -9.08 -1.98
N GLU A 58 4.57 -8.51 -2.71
CA GLU A 58 4.44 -7.23 -3.38
C GLU A 58 4.16 -7.46 -4.86
N TYR A 59 3.28 -6.62 -5.41
CA TYR A 59 2.86 -6.67 -6.80
C TYR A 59 3.18 -5.32 -7.44
N ALA A 60 3.86 -5.40 -8.58
CA ALA A 60 4.21 -4.21 -9.32
C ALA A 60 3.00 -3.65 -10.08
N GLU A 61 2.01 -4.50 -10.38
CA GLU A 61 0.74 -4.08 -10.94
C GLU A 61 -0.17 -3.45 -9.88
N PRO A 62 -0.89 -2.35 -10.20
CA PRO A 62 -1.86 -1.78 -9.29
C PRO A 62 -3.08 -2.71 -9.15
N PHE A 63 -3.67 -2.75 -7.95
CA PHE A 63 -4.90 -3.52 -7.71
C PHE A 63 -6.09 -3.00 -8.55
N TRP A 64 -6.05 -1.72 -8.94
CA TRP A 64 -7.03 -1.07 -9.78
C TRP A 64 -6.38 0.08 -10.57
N ARG A 65 -6.85 0.34 -11.79
CA ARG A 65 -6.46 1.51 -12.59
C ARG A 65 -7.69 2.09 -13.31
N PRO A 66 -7.81 3.43 -13.44
CA PRO A 66 -8.81 4.04 -14.30
C PRO A 66 -8.53 3.71 -15.76
N GLY A 67 -9.57 3.48 -16.55
CA GLY A 67 -9.43 3.31 -18.00
C GLY A 67 -9.04 4.62 -18.67
N GLY A 68 -8.18 4.54 -19.70
CA GLY A 68 -7.79 5.71 -20.52
C GLY A 68 -6.76 6.63 -19.88
N VAL A 69 -6.12 6.23 -18.77
CA VAL A 69 -5.03 6.96 -18.13
C VAL A 69 -3.81 6.04 -18.06
N THR A 70 -2.61 6.61 -18.18
CA THR A 70 -1.33 5.93 -17.98
C THR A 70 -0.54 6.66 -16.91
N ALA A 71 0.26 5.94 -16.13
CA ALA A 71 1.23 6.52 -15.20
C ALA A 71 2.51 5.67 -15.25
N ALA A 72 3.68 6.32 -15.23
CA ALA A 72 4.99 5.64 -15.23
C ALA A 72 5.12 4.67 -14.05
N ALA A 73 4.49 5.00 -12.91
CA ALA A 73 4.46 4.16 -11.73
C ALA A 73 3.86 2.75 -11.95
N TRP A 74 3.06 2.55 -13.00
CA TRP A 74 2.42 1.25 -13.28
C TRP A 74 3.20 0.38 -14.27
N GLN A 75 4.37 0.80 -14.74
CA GLN A 75 5.17 0.06 -15.72
C GLN A 75 5.95 -1.11 -15.10
N GLY A 76 5.50 -1.65 -13.96
CA GLY A 76 6.08 -2.84 -13.32
C GLY A 76 7.38 -2.60 -12.56
N GLN A 77 7.80 -1.34 -12.36
CA GLN A 77 9.08 -1.02 -11.72
C GLN A 77 8.97 -0.68 -10.23
N LEU A 78 7.75 -0.53 -9.71
CA LEU A 78 7.50 -0.11 -8.34
C LEU A 78 6.39 -0.95 -7.72
N PRO A 79 6.48 -1.28 -6.41
CA PRO A 79 5.38 -1.92 -5.71
C PRO A 79 4.18 -0.98 -5.67
N ASN A 80 3.09 -1.39 -6.30
CA ASN A 80 1.82 -0.67 -6.30
C ASN A 80 0.81 -1.26 -5.32
N ALA A 81 0.88 -2.57 -5.08
CA ALA A 81 0.02 -3.27 -4.14
C ALA A 81 0.80 -4.34 -3.39
N PHE A 82 0.29 -4.75 -2.23
CA PHE A 82 0.79 -5.91 -1.52
C PHE A 82 -0.38 -6.76 -1.01
N ALA A 83 -0.14 -8.05 -0.84
CA ALA A 83 -1.03 -8.96 -0.15
C ALA A 83 -0.38 -9.43 1.15
N LEU A 84 -1.19 -9.50 2.21
CA LEU A 84 -0.79 -10.04 3.49
C LEU A 84 -1.80 -11.09 3.92
N VAL A 85 -1.32 -12.30 4.20
CA VAL A 85 -2.12 -13.38 4.80
C VAL A 85 -1.60 -13.64 6.19
N ALA A 86 -2.48 -13.55 7.17
CA ALA A 86 -2.20 -13.88 8.55
C ALA A 86 -3.25 -14.83 9.09
N GLN A 87 -2.83 -15.72 9.99
CA GLN A 87 -3.67 -16.70 10.65
C GLN A 87 -3.65 -16.42 12.15
N ARG A 88 -4.79 -16.56 12.83
CA ARG A 88 -4.81 -16.56 14.29
C ARG A 88 -3.97 -17.73 14.79
N ARG A 89 -3.02 -17.48 15.68
CA ARG A 89 -2.29 -18.54 16.36
C ARG A 89 -3.34 -19.42 17.05
N GLY A 90 -3.38 -20.70 16.69
CA GLY A 90 -4.19 -21.66 17.45
C GLY A 90 -3.82 -21.56 18.92
N ALA A 91 -4.74 -21.84 19.84
CA ALA A 91 -4.38 -21.95 21.24
C ALA A 91 -3.23 -22.96 21.33
N SER A 92 -2.00 -22.48 21.58
CA SER A 92 -0.94 -23.38 21.98
C SER A 92 -1.48 -24.08 23.21
N ALA A 93 -1.69 -25.39 23.11
CA ALA A 93 -1.81 -26.22 24.29
C ALA A 93 -0.57 -25.87 25.13
N ARG A 94 -0.77 -25.13 26.21
CA ARG A 94 0.27 -24.86 27.19
C ARG A 94 0.70 -26.25 27.68
N LEU A 95 1.94 -26.64 27.37
CA LEU A 95 2.62 -27.75 28.01
C LEU A 95 2.84 -27.41 29.49
#